data_AF-A0A3E5EGI5-F1
#
_entry.id   AF-A0A3E5EGI5-F1
#
_cell.length_a   1.000
_cell.length_b   1.000
_cell.length_c   1.000
_cell.angle_alpha   90.00
_cell.angle_beta   90.00
_cell.angle_gamma   90.00
#
_symmetry.space_group_name_H-M   'P 1'
#
loop_
_entity.id
_entity.type
_entity.pdbx_description
1 polymer ?
#
loop_
_entity_poly.entity_id
_entity_poly.type
_entity_poly.pdbx_seq_one_letter_code
_entity_poly.pdbx_strand_id
1 'polypeptide(L)'
;MVNGTNVNNANITNTGTGLFVVAVRTIKPETVQLQNISIVEINNATISFKVGDKPVFTGKTAENVPYIYQSEFWSTDGGKKYHYSADFWNDNNPDDLFTEFESGKTYTYGIYFKAKEGYCFTTDTKLKINGKYYDYDITDYDPLLQYPNGGYATMWVDTNLTMTPQASGTTTEYKITEGANSSWKQNSDDTLKFVANGDFSKFTGVKLDGTLVAADKYTAVSGSTVITLKKDYLSTLSVGKHTLTIVYNDGECSTEFEIKAASITSSTDSTGNNSGSTSSKVNKPDTSETTSPKTGDTNNMFLWFIILFVSGSVTIGTLMVHRKKQYNR
;
A
#
# COMPACT_ATOMS: atom_id res chain seq x y z
N MET A 1 -30.77 -19.77 40.97
CA MET A 1 -29.61 -20.69 40.93
C MET A 1 -28.33 -19.87 40.94
N VAL A 2 -27.24 -20.43 41.46
CA VAL A 2 -25.87 -19.89 41.32
C VAL A 2 -25.03 -21.00 40.70
N ASN A 3 -24.28 -20.70 39.64
CA ASN A 3 -23.46 -21.66 38.88
C ASN A 3 -24.18 -23.00 38.59
N GLY A 4 -25.39 -22.92 38.02
CA GLY A 4 -26.21 -24.09 37.67
C GLY A 4 -26.76 -24.91 38.85
N THR A 5 -26.51 -24.49 40.09
CA THR A 5 -26.97 -25.19 41.30
C THR A 5 -28.15 -24.44 41.94
N ASN A 6 -29.16 -25.18 42.38
CA ASN A 6 -30.25 -24.63 43.18
C ASN A 6 -29.74 -24.23 44.57
N VAL A 7 -30.04 -22.99 44.96
CA VAL A 7 -29.67 -22.43 46.26
C VAL A 7 -30.84 -22.71 47.21
N ASN A 8 -30.55 -23.20 48.41
CA ASN A 8 -31.55 -23.61 49.41
C ASN A 8 -31.01 -23.42 50.84
N ASN A 9 -31.82 -23.68 51.86
CA ASN A 9 -31.42 -23.46 53.26
C ASN A 9 -30.23 -24.32 53.74
N ALA A 10 -29.77 -25.32 52.98
CA ALA A 10 -28.58 -26.10 53.33
C ALA A 10 -27.27 -25.45 52.83
N ASN A 11 -27.32 -24.48 51.92
CA ASN A 11 -26.13 -23.77 51.39
C ASN A 11 -26.18 -22.24 51.54
N ILE A 12 -27.15 -21.73 52.31
CA ILE A 12 -27.28 -20.32 52.72
C ILE A 12 -27.10 -20.21 54.24
N THR A 13 -26.31 -19.23 54.70
CA THR A 13 -26.25 -18.80 56.10
C THR A 13 -26.69 -17.36 56.19
N ASN A 14 -27.78 -17.10 56.93
CA ASN A 14 -28.26 -15.75 57.22
C ASN A 14 -27.71 -15.30 58.59
N THR A 15 -26.99 -14.18 58.63
CA THR A 15 -26.37 -13.63 59.86
C THR A 15 -27.19 -12.50 60.48
N GLY A 16 -28.44 -12.30 60.06
CA GLY A 16 -29.33 -11.21 60.48
C GLY A 16 -29.01 -9.86 59.82
N THR A 17 -27.73 -9.61 59.52
CA THR A 17 -27.25 -8.42 58.79
C THR A 17 -26.75 -8.72 57.37
N GLY A 18 -26.70 -10.00 56.97
CA GLY A 18 -26.19 -10.42 55.67
C GLY A 18 -26.54 -11.87 55.32
N LEU A 19 -26.37 -12.22 54.04
CA LEU A 19 -26.58 -13.55 53.50
C LEU A 19 -25.28 -14.08 52.89
N PHE A 20 -24.74 -15.16 53.46
CA PHE A 20 -23.59 -15.88 52.95
C PHE A 20 -24.04 -17.12 52.19
N VAL A 21 -23.43 -17.39 51.04
CA VAL A 21 -23.74 -18.57 50.19
C VAL A 21 -22.44 -19.33 49.96
N VAL A 22 -22.32 -20.54 50.51
CA VAL A 22 -21.08 -21.34 50.50
C VAL A 22 -20.93 -22.23 49.25
N ALA A 23 -21.68 -21.94 48.19
CA ALA A 23 -21.76 -22.76 46.97
C ALA A 23 -21.02 -22.17 45.75
N VAL A 24 -20.08 -21.26 45.96
CA VAL A 24 -19.21 -20.77 44.86
C VAL A 24 -18.15 -21.83 44.57
N ARG A 25 -18.40 -22.70 43.58
CA ARG A 25 -17.33 -23.51 42.98
C ARG A 25 -16.22 -22.59 42.52
N THR A 26 -14.98 -22.86 42.95
CA THR A 26 -13.78 -22.25 42.37
C THR A 26 -13.81 -22.48 40.86
N ILE A 27 -14.00 -21.41 40.09
CA ILE A 27 -13.80 -21.47 38.64
C ILE A 27 -12.31 -21.67 38.44
N LYS A 28 -11.92 -22.87 37.98
CA LYS A 28 -10.62 -23.08 37.37
C LYS A 28 -10.82 -22.76 35.88
N PRO A 29 -10.44 -21.56 35.40
CA PRO A 29 -10.43 -21.33 33.96
C PRO A 29 -9.54 -22.37 33.31
N GLU A 30 -9.98 -22.95 32.20
CA GLU A 30 -9.14 -23.86 31.42
C GLU A 30 -7.91 -23.09 30.94
N THR A 31 -6.73 -23.70 31.07
CA THR A 31 -5.49 -23.10 30.60
C THR A 31 -5.47 -23.15 29.07
N VAL A 32 -5.98 -22.10 28.44
CA VAL A 32 -5.93 -21.93 26.99
C VAL A 32 -4.46 -21.91 26.57
N GLN A 33 -4.05 -22.90 25.78
CA GLN A 33 -2.76 -22.83 25.09
C GLN A 33 -2.87 -21.81 23.97
N LEU A 34 -2.18 -20.69 24.13
CA LEU A 34 -2.18 -19.59 23.17
C LEU A 34 -1.35 -19.98 21.93
N GLN A 35 -1.86 -19.64 20.74
CA GLN A 35 -1.10 -19.76 19.49
C GLN A 35 -0.24 -18.51 19.27
N ASN A 36 1.05 -18.73 19.02
CA ASN A 36 1.99 -17.66 18.73
C ASN A 36 1.72 -17.06 17.34
N ILE A 37 1.62 -15.73 17.26
CA ILE A 37 1.48 -14.98 16.01
C ILE A 37 2.88 -14.82 15.40
N SER A 38 3.19 -15.60 14.37
CA SER A 38 4.52 -15.57 13.73
C SER A 38 4.79 -14.31 12.89
N ILE A 39 3.75 -13.74 12.27
CA ILE A 39 3.87 -12.56 11.40
C ILE A 39 2.67 -11.65 11.63
N VAL A 40 2.95 -10.35 11.73
CA VAL A 40 1.97 -9.27 11.65
C VAL A 40 2.26 -8.48 10.38
N GLU A 41 1.25 -8.36 9.52
CA GLU A 41 1.34 -7.62 8.26
C GLU A 41 0.30 -6.50 8.16
N ILE A 42 0.79 -5.31 7.77
CA ILE A 42 -0.01 -4.14 7.37
C ILE A 42 0.30 -3.79 5.91
N ASN A 43 -0.76 -3.57 5.13
CA ASN A 43 -0.69 -3.30 3.70
C ASN A 43 -1.23 -1.90 3.39
N ASN A 44 -0.71 -1.26 2.36
CA ASN A 44 -1.10 0.08 1.90
C ASN A 44 -0.88 1.18 2.96
N ALA A 45 0.06 0.99 3.88
CA ALA A 45 0.49 2.02 4.83
C ALA A 45 1.13 3.20 4.08
N THR A 46 0.74 4.43 4.41
CA THR A 46 1.35 5.64 3.84
C THR A 46 2.65 5.93 4.58
N ILE A 47 3.76 5.49 3.98
CA ILE A 47 5.11 5.57 4.57
C ILE A 47 6.06 6.50 3.78
N SER A 48 5.48 7.50 3.10
CA SER A 48 6.18 8.50 2.31
C SER A 48 5.44 9.83 2.37
N PHE A 49 6.16 10.93 2.61
CA PHE A 49 5.66 12.28 2.87
C PHE A 49 6.78 13.30 2.61
N LYS A 50 6.42 14.57 2.53
CA LYS A 50 7.30 15.72 2.28
C LYS A 50 7.23 16.71 3.45
N VAL A 51 8.13 17.70 3.45
CA VAL A 51 8.08 18.80 4.42
C VAL A 51 6.77 19.57 4.27
N GLY A 52 6.05 19.78 5.37
CA GLY A 52 4.73 20.43 5.41
C GLY A 52 3.54 19.50 5.08
N ASP A 53 3.78 18.24 4.73
CA ASP A 53 2.69 17.26 4.68
C ASP A 53 2.21 16.97 6.10
N LYS A 54 0.91 16.69 6.26
CA LYS A 54 0.34 16.18 7.51
C LYS A 54 0.51 14.65 7.57
N PRO A 55 0.61 14.05 8.76
CA PRO A 55 0.51 12.60 8.92
C PRO A 55 -0.77 12.06 8.29
N VAL A 56 -0.62 11.03 7.46
CA VAL A 56 -1.70 10.32 6.78
C VAL A 56 -1.47 8.83 6.99
N PHE A 57 -2.52 8.13 7.41
CA PHE A 57 -2.49 6.71 7.72
C PHE A 57 -3.55 6.00 6.88
N THR A 58 -3.13 4.92 6.23
CA THR A 58 -3.94 4.21 5.23
C THR A 58 -3.74 2.70 5.30
N GLY A 59 -2.98 2.23 6.30
CA GLY A 59 -2.64 0.84 6.47
C GLY A 59 -3.87 0.00 6.80
N LYS A 60 -3.87 -1.22 6.27
CA LYS A 60 -4.95 -2.20 6.44
C LYS A 60 -4.37 -3.58 6.64
N THR A 61 -4.96 -4.33 7.57
CA THR A 61 -4.69 -5.75 7.75
C THR A 61 -5.57 -6.56 6.80
N ALA A 62 -5.14 -7.78 6.46
CA ALA A 62 -6.02 -8.71 5.76
C ALA A 62 -7.20 -9.15 6.65
N GLU A 63 -8.25 -9.69 6.05
CA GLU A 63 -9.34 -10.32 6.79
C GLU A 63 -8.86 -11.58 7.53
N ASN A 64 -9.57 -11.97 8.60
CA ASN A 64 -9.36 -13.22 9.33
C ASN A 64 -7.95 -13.45 9.94
N VAL A 65 -7.09 -12.43 9.99
CA VAL A 65 -5.79 -12.49 10.70
C VAL A 65 -5.95 -12.67 12.23
N PRO A 66 -4.97 -13.26 12.95
CA PRO A 66 -5.07 -13.56 14.39
C PRO A 66 -4.85 -12.35 15.32
N TYR A 67 -4.74 -11.14 14.76
CA TYR A 67 -4.53 -9.89 15.48
C TYR A 67 -5.58 -8.84 15.10
N ILE A 68 -5.61 -7.76 15.87
CA ILE A 68 -6.50 -6.61 15.72
C ILE A 68 -5.60 -5.39 15.52
N TYR A 69 -5.78 -4.71 14.39
CA TYR A 69 -5.20 -3.39 14.15
C TYR A 69 -5.79 -2.38 15.14
N GLN A 70 -4.93 -1.58 15.78
CA GLN A 70 -5.38 -0.50 16.66
C GLN A 70 -5.02 0.87 16.11
N SER A 71 -3.77 1.09 15.70
CA SER A 71 -3.32 2.37 15.15
C SER A 71 -1.93 2.26 14.50
N GLU A 72 -1.69 3.07 13.48
CA GLU A 72 -0.36 3.51 13.01
C GLU A 72 0.03 4.81 13.75
N PHE A 73 1.33 5.12 13.80
CA PHE A 73 1.81 6.42 14.25
C PHE A 73 3.16 6.78 13.66
N TRP A 74 3.49 8.06 13.76
CA TRP A 74 4.85 8.57 13.57
C TRP A 74 5.34 9.16 14.89
N SER A 75 6.60 8.90 15.24
CA SER A 75 7.27 9.47 16.40
C SER A 75 8.49 10.29 15.96
N THR A 76 8.85 11.35 16.69
CA THR A 76 10.06 12.16 16.45
C THR A 76 10.66 12.68 17.76
N ASP A 77 11.74 13.44 17.67
CA ASP A 77 12.50 14.01 18.78
C ASP A 77 12.98 12.96 19.82
N GLY A 78 13.20 11.73 19.35
CA GLY A 78 13.61 10.56 20.14
C GLY A 78 12.46 9.95 20.96
N GLY A 79 11.27 9.81 20.36
CA GLY A 79 10.09 9.27 21.03
C GLY A 79 9.46 10.26 22.02
N LYS A 80 9.55 11.57 21.74
CA LYS A 80 8.99 12.66 22.57
C LYS A 80 7.86 13.43 21.92
N LYS A 81 7.69 13.28 20.61
CA LYS A 81 6.58 13.85 19.85
C LYS A 81 5.99 12.76 18.97
N TYR A 82 4.67 12.73 18.87
CA TYR A 82 3.93 11.68 18.18
C TYR A 82 2.81 12.28 17.33
N HIS A 83 2.32 11.49 16.38
CA HIS A 83 1.02 11.69 15.77
C HIS A 83 0.44 10.31 15.46
N TYR A 84 -0.75 10.04 15.98
CA TYR A 84 -1.42 8.74 15.88
C TYR A 84 -2.55 8.76 14.86
N SER A 85 -2.84 7.60 14.25
CA SER A 85 -4.05 7.40 13.44
C SER A 85 -5.34 7.32 14.27
N ALA A 86 -5.21 7.10 15.58
CA ALA A 86 -6.33 7.06 16.53
C ALA A 86 -6.38 8.35 17.36
N ASP A 87 -7.38 9.19 17.09
CA ASP A 87 -7.57 10.51 17.72
C ASP A 87 -7.52 10.48 19.25
N PHE A 88 -8.03 9.41 19.87
CA PHE A 88 -8.00 9.19 21.33
C PHE A 88 -6.61 9.42 21.97
N TRP A 89 -5.51 9.08 21.30
CA TRP A 89 -4.18 9.33 21.85
C TRP A 89 -3.63 10.72 21.55
N ASN A 90 -4.04 11.32 20.43
CA ASN A 90 -3.74 12.71 20.09
C ASN A 90 -4.42 13.66 21.09
N ASP A 91 -5.71 13.44 21.35
CA ASP A 91 -6.55 14.24 22.27
C ASP A 91 -6.08 14.16 23.73
N ASN A 92 -5.56 13.00 24.15
CA ASN A 92 -5.07 12.79 25.51
C ASN A 92 -3.64 13.33 25.75
N ASN A 93 -2.84 13.53 24.68
CA ASN A 93 -1.44 13.98 24.78
C ASN A 93 -1.15 15.17 23.84
N PRO A 94 -1.91 16.28 23.93
CA PRO A 94 -1.86 17.37 22.95
C PRO A 94 -0.52 18.10 22.93
N ASP A 95 0.20 18.16 24.06
CA ASP A 95 1.54 18.76 24.13
C ASP A 95 2.57 17.95 23.32
N ASP A 96 2.35 16.65 23.14
CA ASP A 96 3.25 15.76 22.38
C ASP A 96 2.86 15.61 20.91
N LEU A 97 1.73 16.19 20.50
CA LEU A 97 1.23 16.13 19.14
C LEU A 97 2.03 17.07 18.22
N PHE A 98 2.67 16.52 17.18
CA PHE A 98 3.10 17.33 16.02
C PHE A 98 2.03 17.26 14.92
N THR A 99 1.91 18.28 14.07
CA THR A 99 0.80 18.38 13.09
C THR A 99 1.23 18.36 11.62
N GLU A 100 2.52 18.53 11.34
CA GLU A 100 3.13 18.48 10.01
C GLU A 100 4.57 17.95 10.09
N PHE A 101 5.09 17.40 8.99
CA PHE A 101 6.47 16.91 8.93
C PHE A 101 7.47 18.06 8.67
N GLU A 102 8.46 18.19 9.53
CA GLU A 102 9.45 19.27 9.51
C GLU A 102 10.75 18.84 8.80
N SER A 103 11.38 19.77 8.10
CA SER A 103 12.66 19.53 7.42
C SER A 103 13.77 19.16 8.40
N GLY A 104 14.49 18.07 8.13
CA GLY A 104 15.67 17.67 8.89
C GLY A 104 15.39 17.00 10.24
N LYS A 105 14.12 16.85 10.64
CA LYS A 105 13.73 15.93 11.73
C LYS A 105 13.68 14.50 11.21
N THR A 106 14.08 13.54 12.03
CA THR A 106 13.89 12.12 11.74
C THR A 106 12.61 11.65 12.41
N TYR A 107 11.73 11.05 11.60
CA TYR A 107 10.49 10.45 12.04
C TYR A 107 10.63 8.93 11.98
N THR A 108 10.24 8.25 13.05
CA THR A 108 10.17 6.79 13.16
C THR A 108 8.72 6.36 12.98
N TYR A 109 8.48 5.34 12.17
CA TYR A 109 7.15 4.76 12.02
C TYR A 109 6.90 3.72 13.10
N GLY A 110 5.71 3.72 13.69
CA GLY A 110 5.31 2.75 14.71
C GLY A 110 3.87 2.29 14.54
N ILE A 111 3.54 1.16 15.17
CA ILE A 111 2.22 0.53 15.04
C ILE A 111 1.83 -0.15 16.36
N TYR A 112 0.53 -0.16 16.65
CA TYR A 112 -0.05 -0.89 17.76
C TYR A 112 -1.04 -1.97 17.30
N PHE A 113 -0.89 -3.17 17.86
CA PHE A 113 -1.77 -4.31 17.63
C PHE A 113 -2.18 -4.98 18.95
N LYS A 114 -3.35 -5.64 18.94
CA LYS A 114 -3.78 -6.59 19.99
C LYS A 114 -3.89 -8.00 19.41
N ALA A 115 -3.57 -9.02 20.17
CA ALA A 115 -3.86 -10.40 19.78
C ALA A 115 -5.37 -10.66 19.90
N LYS A 116 -5.91 -11.53 19.04
CA LYS A 116 -7.27 -12.05 19.23
C LYS A 116 -7.28 -13.11 20.34
N GLU A 117 -8.46 -13.42 20.85
CA GLU A 117 -8.65 -14.50 21.82
C GLU A 117 -8.03 -15.81 21.31
N GLY A 118 -7.29 -16.49 22.18
CA GLY A 118 -6.54 -17.71 21.83
C GLY A 118 -5.16 -17.48 21.21
N TYR A 119 -4.71 -16.24 20.99
CA TYR A 119 -3.42 -15.92 20.39
C TYR A 119 -2.55 -15.02 21.29
N CYS A 120 -1.24 -14.99 21.02
CA CYS A 120 -0.31 -14.02 21.58
C CYS A 120 0.81 -13.65 20.60
N PHE A 121 1.42 -12.48 20.80
CA PHE A 121 2.69 -12.13 20.16
C PHE A 121 3.86 -12.71 20.97
N THR A 122 5.04 -12.80 20.34
CA THR A 122 6.29 -13.23 21.00
C THR A 122 7.44 -12.34 20.54
N THR A 123 8.63 -12.53 21.12
CA THR A 123 9.88 -11.92 20.63
C THR A 123 10.24 -12.33 19.19
N ASP A 124 9.68 -13.44 18.71
CA ASP A 124 9.94 -13.99 17.37
C ASP A 124 8.88 -13.55 16.33
N THR A 125 7.85 -12.81 16.76
CA THR A 125 6.87 -12.22 15.85
C THR A 125 7.58 -11.29 14.87
N LYS A 126 7.27 -11.39 13.57
CA LYS A 126 7.86 -10.55 12.52
C LYS A 126 6.89 -9.49 12.06
N LEU A 127 7.37 -8.27 11.85
CA LEU A 127 6.57 -7.19 11.28
C LEU A 127 6.85 -7.02 9.79
N LYS A 128 5.76 -6.89 9.01
CA LYS A 128 5.78 -6.70 7.57
C LYS A 128 4.92 -5.49 7.20
N ILE A 129 5.53 -4.47 6.60
CA ILE A 129 4.86 -3.21 6.20
C ILE A 129 4.99 -3.08 4.69
N ASN A 130 3.86 -2.99 3.99
CA ASN A 130 3.81 -2.98 2.52
C ASN A 130 4.64 -4.12 1.90
N GLY A 131 4.64 -5.28 2.56
CA GLY A 131 5.37 -6.48 2.17
C GLY A 131 6.89 -6.51 2.40
N LYS A 132 7.51 -5.42 2.87
CA LYS A 132 8.90 -5.42 3.35
C LYS A 132 8.93 -5.76 4.84
N TYR A 133 9.84 -6.63 5.26
CA TYR A 133 10.08 -6.89 6.68
C TYR A 133 10.86 -5.74 7.31
N TYR A 134 10.50 -5.40 8.54
CA TYR A 134 11.17 -4.39 9.35
C TYR A 134 11.47 -4.96 10.73
N ASP A 135 12.63 -4.60 11.27
CA ASP A 135 12.95 -4.84 12.66
C ASP A 135 12.28 -3.76 13.52
N TYR A 136 12.10 -4.03 14.81
CA TYR A 136 11.41 -3.12 15.70
C TYR A 136 11.83 -3.32 17.16
N ASP A 137 11.67 -2.27 17.95
CA ASP A 137 11.76 -2.29 19.40
C ASP A 137 10.35 -2.26 20.00
N ILE A 138 10.14 -2.98 21.10
CA ILE A 138 8.88 -2.92 21.87
C ILE A 138 9.00 -1.77 22.86
N THR A 139 8.24 -0.70 22.66
CA THR A 139 8.44 0.59 23.35
C THR A 139 7.50 0.83 24.53
N ASP A 140 6.36 0.13 24.59
CA ASP A 140 5.49 0.09 25.78
C ASP A 140 5.27 -1.35 26.24
N TYR A 141 6.10 -1.79 27.19
CA TYR A 141 6.01 -3.10 27.83
C TYR A 141 5.17 -2.97 29.10
N ASP A 142 3.91 -3.41 29.04
CA ASP A 142 3.10 -3.63 30.24
C ASP A 142 3.34 -5.07 30.76
N PRO A 143 3.99 -5.25 31.92
CA PRO A 143 4.19 -6.58 32.51
C PRO A 143 2.88 -7.29 32.84
N LEU A 144 1.78 -6.55 33.02
CA LEU A 144 0.44 -7.10 33.30
C LEU A 144 -0.22 -7.69 32.05
N LEU A 145 0.28 -7.37 30.85
CA LEU A 145 -0.16 -7.90 29.55
C LEU A 145 0.76 -9.01 29.01
N GLN A 146 1.78 -9.40 29.78
CA GLN A 146 2.56 -10.60 29.50
C GLN A 146 1.88 -11.85 30.09
N TYR A 147 1.69 -12.87 29.27
CA TYR A 147 1.21 -14.18 29.68
C TYR A 147 2.31 -14.99 30.38
N PRO A 148 1.96 -15.93 31.29
CA PRO A 148 2.95 -16.76 32.01
C PRO A 148 3.88 -17.61 31.12
N ASN A 149 3.55 -17.79 29.83
CA ASN A 149 4.40 -18.46 28.84
C ASN A 149 5.40 -17.52 28.15
N GLY A 150 5.47 -16.25 28.55
CA GLY A 150 6.34 -15.22 27.99
C GLY A 150 5.76 -14.45 26.80
N GLY A 151 4.63 -14.90 26.23
CA GLY A 151 3.96 -14.20 25.13
C GLY A 151 3.19 -12.95 25.59
N TYR A 152 2.77 -12.12 24.63
CA TYR A 152 2.17 -10.81 24.89
C TYR A 152 0.75 -10.70 24.31
N ALA A 153 -0.17 -10.09 25.07
CA ALA A 153 -1.52 -9.78 24.57
C ALA A 153 -1.53 -8.62 23.56
N THR A 154 -0.50 -7.76 23.58
CA THR A 154 -0.40 -6.55 22.77
C THR A 154 1.00 -6.36 22.22
N MET A 155 1.12 -5.68 21.09
CA MET A 155 2.40 -5.37 20.44
C MET A 155 2.37 -3.89 20.04
N TRP A 156 3.01 -3.05 20.85
CA TRP A 156 3.28 -1.64 20.57
C TRP A 156 4.75 -1.51 20.18
N VAL A 157 5.02 -1.04 18.97
CA VAL A 157 6.37 -1.10 18.40
C VAL A 157 6.75 0.16 17.66
N ASP A 158 7.97 0.63 17.90
CA ASP A 158 8.68 1.58 17.05
C ASP A 158 9.61 0.80 16.13
N THR A 159 9.55 1.05 14.82
CA THR A 159 10.24 0.23 13.82
C THR A 159 11.55 0.86 13.38
N ASN A 160 12.42 0.09 12.71
CA ASN A 160 13.59 0.66 12.04
C ASN A 160 13.25 1.42 10.74
N LEU A 161 11.96 1.54 10.36
CA LEU A 161 11.51 2.41 9.28
C LEU A 161 11.56 3.87 9.75
N THR A 162 12.65 4.54 9.37
CA THR A 162 12.88 5.96 9.64
C THR A 162 12.88 6.79 8.38
N MET A 163 12.56 8.07 8.54
CA MET A 163 12.42 9.00 7.42
C MET A 163 12.74 10.43 7.83
N THR A 164 13.57 11.10 7.02
CA THR A 164 14.06 12.46 7.30
C THR A 164 13.78 13.33 6.07
N PRO A 165 12.61 13.99 5.99
CA PRO A 165 12.25 14.77 4.81
C PRO A 165 13.21 15.96 4.67
N GLN A 166 13.67 16.20 3.45
CA GLN A 166 14.63 17.25 3.14
C GLN A 166 13.94 18.52 2.65
N ALA A 167 14.58 19.67 2.89
CA ALA A 167 14.10 20.96 2.40
C ALA A 167 13.98 20.97 0.87
N SER A 168 12.89 21.56 0.37
CA SER A 168 12.60 21.66 -1.05
C SER A 168 13.75 22.33 -1.80
N GLY A 169 14.34 21.62 -2.77
CA GLY A 169 15.54 22.04 -3.51
C GLY A 169 16.78 21.14 -3.33
N THR A 170 16.73 20.15 -2.43
CA THR A 170 17.82 19.16 -2.21
C THR A 170 17.44 17.74 -2.66
N THR A 171 16.56 17.63 -3.66
CA THR A 171 16.00 16.36 -4.13
C THR A 171 17.05 15.38 -4.64
N THR A 172 17.14 14.20 -4.01
CA THR A 172 17.80 13.03 -4.57
C THR A 172 17.21 12.74 -5.96
N GLU A 173 18.03 12.82 -7.01
CA GLU A 173 17.54 12.67 -8.39
C GLU A 173 17.36 11.18 -8.75
N TYR A 174 16.21 10.62 -8.35
CA TYR A 174 15.85 9.26 -8.70
C TYR A 174 15.47 9.14 -10.17
N LYS A 175 16.01 8.11 -10.82
CA LYS A 175 15.85 7.82 -12.24
C LYS A 175 15.63 6.33 -12.45
N ILE A 176 14.67 5.99 -13.30
CA ILE A 176 14.58 4.67 -13.93
C ILE A 176 15.73 4.58 -14.96
N THR A 177 16.61 3.60 -14.77
CA THR A 177 17.78 3.32 -15.61
C THR A 177 17.56 2.16 -16.59
N GLU A 178 16.56 1.31 -16.33
CA GLU A 178 16.19 0.18 -17.18
C GLU A 178 14.66 -0.05 -17.13
N GLY A 179 14.05 -0.54 -18.22
CA GLY A 179 12.62 -0.90 -18.30
C GLY A 179 11.68 0.21 -18.82
N ALA A 180 12.17 1.43 -18.98
CA ALA A 180 11.40 2.55 -19.53
C ALA A 180 10.90 2.30 -20.96
N ASN A 181 9.63 2.63 -21.23
CA ASN A 181 8.93 2.38 -22.50
C ASN A 181 8.89 0.89 -22.92
N SER A 182 9.05 -0.02 -21.96
CA SER A 182 8.85 -1.46 -22.21
C SER A 182 7.39 -1.76 -22.58
N SER A 183 7.15 -2.93 -23.17
CA SER A 183 5.80 -3.39 -23.44
C SER A 183 5.62 -4.87 -23.14
N TRP A 184 4.51 -5.22 -22.52
CA TRP A 184 4.11 -6.59 -22.24
C TRP A 184 2.87 -6.97 -23.03
N LYS A 185 2.79 -8.22 -23.48
CA LYS A 185 1.69 -8.70 -24.33
C LYS A 185 0.75 -9.57 -23.51
N GLN A 186 -0.55 -9.29 -23.56
CA GLN A 186 -1.57 -10.12 -22.93
C GLN A 186 -1.46 -11.58 -23.39
N ASN A 187 -1.66 -12.49 -22.43
CA ASN A 187 -1.46 -13.93 -22.54
C ASN A 187 -0.01 -14.38 -22.78
N SER A 188 1.00 -13.51 -22.57
CA SER A 188 2.40 -13.95 -22.46
C SER A 188 2.71 -14.49 -21.06
N ASP A 189 3.77 -15.31 -20.97
CA ASP A 189 4.37 -15.74 -19.70
C ASP A 189 5.46 -14.77 -19.19
N ASP A 190 5.76 -13.71 -19.94
CA ASP A 190 6.80 -12.73 -19.62
C ASP A 190 6.51 -11.94 -18.32
N THR A 191 7.58 -11.33 -17.79
CA THR A 191 7.52 -10.32 -16.71
C THR A 191 8.10 -8.99 -17.17
N LEU A 192 7.74 -7.87 -16.55
CA LEU A 192 8.41 -6.58 -16.79
C LEU A 192 9.37 -6.25 -15.64
N LYS A 193 10.63 -6.00 -16.00
CA LYS A 193 11.71 -5.58 -15.09
C LYS A 193 11.99 -4.09 -15.28
N PHE A 194 12.16 -3.40 -14.16
CA PHE A 194 12.55 -1.99 -14.08
C PHE A 194 13.69 -1.86 -13.09
N VAL A 195 14.65 -0.97 -13.36
CA VAL A 195 15.77 -0.71 -12.45
C VAL A 195 15.85 0.79 -12.21
N ALA A 196 16.05 1.19 -10.96
CA ALA A 196 16.28 2.56 -10.57
C ALA A 196 17.60 2.74 -9.82
N ASN A 197 18.18 3.93 -9.94
CA ASN A 197 19.45 4.31 -9.30
C ASN A 197 19.40 4.48 -7.77
N GLY A 198 18.22 4.36 -7.16
CA GLY A 198 18.04 4.58 -5.72
C GLY A 198 18.45 3.37 -4.87
N ASP A 199 18.93 3.65 -3.66
CA ASP A 199 19.28 2.65 -2.67
C ASP A 199 18.02 1.89 -2.20
N PHE A 200 18.13 0.56 -2.20
CA PHE A 200 17.08 -0.35 -1.75
C PHE A 200 16.75 -0.20 -0.25
N SER A 201 17.69 0.31 0.57
CA SER A 201 17.41 0.64 1.97
C SER A 201 16.22 1.60 2.10
N LYS A 202 16.19 2.62 1.24
CA LYS A 202 15.17 3.67 1.15
C LYS A 202 13.89 3.27 0.42
N PHE A 203 13.87 2.14 -0.30
CA PHE A 203 12.70 1.70 -1.05
C PHE A 203 11.52 1.40 -0.10
N THR A 204 10.36 2.00 -0.40
CA THR A 204 9.12 1.90 0.39
C THR A 204 7.96 1.23 -0.35
N GLY A 205 7.99 1.20 -1.69
CA GLY A 205 7.00 0.48 -2.48
C GLY A 205 6.95 0.86 -3.96
N VAL A 206 5.99 0.27 -4.67
CA VAL A 206 5.70 0.53 -6.07
C VAL A 206 4.26 1.05 -6.18
N LYS A 207 4.04 2.09 -6.99
CA LYS A 207 2.69 2.48 -7.43
C LYS A 207 2.53 2.16 -8.92
N LEU A 208 1.32 1.79 -9.32
CA LEU A 208 0.88 1.71 -10.70
C LEU A 208 -0.29 2.68 -10.88
N ASP A 209 -0.18 3.61 -11.83
CA ASP A 209 -1.17 4.66 -12.10
C ASP A 209 -1.57 5.43 -10.82
N GLY A 210 -0.57 5.70 -9.97
CA GLY A 210 -0.73 6.35 -8.67
C GLY A 210 -1.20 5.45 -7.52
N THR A 211 -1.72 4.25 -7.79
CA THR A 211 -2.22 3.31 -6.79
C THR A 211 -1.11 2.39 -6.29
N LEU A 212 -0.95 2.21 -4.97
CA LEU A 212 0.08 1.32 -4.42
C LEU A 212 -0.17 -0.14 -4.86
N VAL A 213 0.87 -0.79 -5.35
CA VAL A 213 0.87 -2.19 -5.76
C VAL A 213 1.15 -3.07 -4.55
N ALA A 214 0.33 -4.09 -4.31
CA ALA A 214 0.58 -5.07 -3.26
C ALA A 214 1.90 -5.83 -3.54
N ALA A 215 2.71 -6.04 -2.51
CA ALA A 215 4.06 -6.59 -2.66
C ALA A 215 4.10 -8.04 -3.16
N ASP A 216 3.01 -8.80 -3.03
CA ASP A 216 2.90 -10.12 -3.61
C ASP A 216 2.83 -10.09 -5.15
N LYS A 217 2.59 -8.92 -5.77
CA LYS A 217 2.50 -8.72 -7.22
C LYS A 217 3.82 -8.38 -7.91
N TYR A 218 4.88 -8.12 -7.15
CA TYR A 218 6.22 -7.85 -7.69
C TYR A 218 7.30 -8.58 -6.90
N THR A 219 8.55 -8.48 -7.36
CA THR A 219 9.75 -8.77 -6.57
C THR A 219 10.62 -7.53 -6.53
N ALA A 220 11.35 -7.33 -5.44
CA ALA A 220 12.22 -6.18 -5.24
C ALA A 220 13.55 -6.66 -4.63
N VAL A 221 14.68 -6.39 -5.28
CA VAL A 221 16.02 -6.92 -4.88
C VAL A 221 17.09 -5.83 -4.92
N SER A 222 18.18 -6.04 -4.17
CA SER A 222 19.29 -5.09 -3.96
C SER A 222 20.42 -5.20 -5.00
N GLY A 223 21.29 -4.18 -5.04
CA GLY A 223 22.36 -3.96 -6.05
C GLY A 223 22.11 -2.73 -6.94
N SER A 224 20.83 -2.39 -7.06
CA SER A 224 20.15 -1.14 -7.45
C SER A 224 18.68 -1.42 -7.06
N THR A 225 17.76 -0.46 -7.06
CA THR A 225 16.35 -0.83 -6.80
C THR A 225 15.76 -1.51 -8.04
N VAL A 226 15.83 -2.84 -8.08
CA VAL A 226 15.34 -3.68 -9.18
C VAL A 226 13.94 -4.20 -8.84
N ILE A 227 12.95 -3.80 -9.64
CA ILE A 227 11.54 -4.19 -9.50
C ILE A 227 11.14 -5.08 -10.68
N THR A 228 10.53 -6.23 -10.40
CA THR A 228 9.95 -7.09 -11.44
C THR A 228 8.46 -7.30 -11.18
N LEU A 229 7.60 -6.80 -12.08
CA LEU A 229 6.15 -7.05 -12.04
C LEU A 229 5.85 -8.49 -12.50
N LYS A 230 5.08 -9.23 -11.71
CA LYS A 230 4.72 -10.63 -12.01
C LYS A 230 3.65 -10.70 -13.09
N LYS A 231 3.73 -11.76 -13.92
CA LYS A 231 2.75 -12.10 -14.97
C LYS A 231 1.30 -12.00 -14.49
N ASP A 232 0.99 -12.59 -13.35
CA ASP A 232 -0.38 -12.65 -12.81
C ASP A 232 -0.95 -11.26 -12.51
N TYR A 233 -0.10 -10.28 -12.19
CA TYR A 233 -0.53 -8.89 -12.01
C TYR A 233 -0.64 -8.15 -13.34
N LEU A 234 0.35 -8.29 -14.24
CA LEU A 234 0.32 -7.71 -15.58
C LEU A 234 -0.92 -8.16 -16.38
N SER A 235 -1.36 -9.40 -16.17
CA SER A 235 -2.58 -9.98 -16.77
C SER A 235 -3.88 -9.32 -16.31
N THR A 236 -3.88 -8.59 -15.19
CA THR A 236 -5.06 -7.83 -14.70
C THR A 236 -5.18 -6.43 -15.30
N LEU A 237 -4.15 -5.96 -16.01
CA LEU A 237 -4.09 -4.60 -16.52
C LEU A 237 -4.80 -4.45 -17.87
N SER A 238 -5.42 -3.29 -18.07
CA SER A 238 -6.04 -2.89 -19.34
C SER A 238 -5.02 -2.80 -20.47
N VAL A 239 -5.45 -2.98 -21.72
CA VAL A 239 -4.62 -2.64 -22.89
C VAL A 239 -4.44 -1.12 -22.94
N GLY A 240 -3.19 -0.66 -23.08
CA GLY A 240 -2.84 0.76 -23.11
C GLY A 240 -1.55 1.09 -22.38
N LYS A 241 -1.29 2.39 -22.21
CA LYS A 241 -0.17 2.90 -21.40
C LYS A 241 -0.50 2.88 -19.92
N HIS A 242 0.49 2.51 -19.12
CA HIS A 242 0.47 2.53 -17.66
C HIS A 242 1.72 3.22 -17.12
N THR A 243 1.60 3.91 -15.97
CA THR A 243 2.70 4.58 -15.28
C THR A 243 3.15 3.75 -14.08
N LEU A 244 4.37 3.24 -14.12
CA LEU A 244 5.05 2.70 -12.94
C LEU A 244 5.72 3.84 -12.17
N THR A 245 5.57 3.88 -10.86
CA THR A 245 6.35 4.73 -9.95
C THR A 245 7.04 3.89 -8.89
N ILE A 246 8.36 4.00 -8.77
CA ILE A 246 9.16 3.43 -7.67
C ILE A 246 9.28 4.50 -6.58
N VAL A 247 8.85 4.15 -5.37
CA VAL A 247 8.74 5.06 -4.23
C VAL A 247 9.85 4.76 -3.23
N TYR A 248 10.48 5.82 -2.75
CA TYR A 248 11.47 5.83 -1.68
C TYR A 248 10.94 6.65 -0.50
N ASN A 249 11.65 6.61 0.62
CA ASN A 249 11.31 7.41 1.79
C ASN A 249 11.58 8.92 1.60
N ASP A 250 12.45 9.31 0.66
CA ASP A 250 12.82 10.72 0.41
C ASP A 250 12.53 11.20 -1.04
N GLY A 251 11.81 10.40 -1.85
CA GLY A 251 11.45 10.76 -3.22
C GLY A 251 10.81 9.61 -4.00
N GLU A 252 10.55 9.82 -5.28
CA GLU A 252 10.03 8.80 -6.19
C GLU A 252 10.51 9.05 -7.62
N CYS A 253 10.46 8.02 -8.47
CA CYS A 253 10.72 8.16 -9.91
C CYS A 253 9.77 7.27 -10.72
N SER A 254 9.44 7.71 -11.93
CA SER A 254 8.38 7.09 -12.73
C SER A 254 8.81 6.80 -14.16
N THR A 255 8.14 5.84 -14.79
CA THR A 255 8.23 5.61 -16.24
C THR A 255 6.92 5.04 -16.79
N GLU A 256 6.72 5.18 -18.09
CA GLU A 256 5.62 4.53 -18.80
C GLU A 256 6.02 3.15 -19.32
N PHE A 257 5.06 2.23 -19.38
CA PHE A 257 5.12 1.00 -20.15
C PHE A 257 3.76 0.72 -20.81
N GLU A 258 3.72 -0.20 -21.77
CA GLU A 258 2.51 -0.49 -22.55
C GLU A 258 2.06 -1.95 -22.41
N ILE A 259 0.78 -2.15 -22.05
CA ILE A 259 0.11 -3.45 -22.17
C ILE A 259 -0.49 -3.55 -23.56
N LYS A 260 -0.02 -4.52 -24.35
CA LYS A 260 -0.48 -4.79 -25.72
C LYS A 260 -1.48 -5.94 -25.71
N ALA A 261 -2.52 -5.82 -26.54
CA ALA A 261 -3.49 -6.88 -26.76
C ALA A 261 -2.81 -8.18 -27.22
N ALA A 262 -3.39 -9.32 -26.84
CA ALA A 262 -2.99 -10.60 -27.39
C ALA A 262 -3.17 -10.59 -28.92
N SER A 263 -2.24 -11.20 -29.65
CA SER A 263 -2.49 -11.45 -31.07
C SER A 263 -3.60 -12.48 -31.17
N ILE A 264 -4.67 -12.15 -31.90
CA ILE A 264 -5.70 -13.13 -32.26
C ILE A 264 -5.07 -14.07 -33.28
N THR A 265 -4.41 -15.12 -32.78
CA THR A 265 -4.01 -16.24 -33.62
C THR A 265 -5.27 -17.01 -33.94
N SER A 266 -5.92 -16.68 -35.06
CA SER A 266 -6.97 -17.51 -35.62
C SER A 266 -6.36 -18.86 -35.98
N SER A 267 -6.47 -19.83 -35.08
CA SER A 267 -6.21 -21.24 -35.37
C SER A 267 -7.30 -21.75 -36.31
N THR A 268 -7.15 -21.42 -37.59
CA THR A 268 -7.88 -22.08 -38.67
C THR A 268 -7.27 -23.46 -38.85
N ASP A 269 -7.81 -24.43 -38.11
CA ASP A 269 -7.54 -25.85 -38.33
C ASP A 269 -7.79 -26.19 -39.80
N SER A 270 -6.69 -26.44 -40.52
CA SER A 270 -6.73 -26.72 -41.95
C SER A 270 -6.82 -28.22 -42.20
N THR A 271 -8.04 -28.76 -42.09
CA THR A 271 -8.41 -30.03 -42.74
C THR A 271 -8.89 -29.72 -44.16
N GLY A 272 -8.00 -29.91 -45.14
CA GLY A 272 -8.29 -29.56 -46.53
C GLY A 272 -9.14 -30.59 -47.27
N ASN A 273 -9.59 -30.22 -48.48
CA ASN A 273 -9.13 -30.96 -49.65
C ASN A 273 -9.28 -30.19 -50.97
N ASN A 274 -8.54 -30.64 -51.97
CA ASN A 274 -8.34 -29.99 -53.26
C ASN A 274 -9.25 -30.60 -54.35
N SER A 275 -9.96 -29.77 -55.13
CA SER A 275 -10.46 -30.12 -56.47
C SER A 275 -10.88 -28.84 -57.21
N GLY A 276 -10.47 -28.68 -58.47
CA GLY A 276 -10.73 -27.47 -59.27
C GLY A 276 -11.59 -27.72 -60.50
N SER A 277 -11.99 -26.65 -61.20
CA SER A 277 -12.08 -26.54 -62.68
C SER A 277 -12.93 -25.34 -63.14
N THR A 278 -12.26 -24.36 -63.78
CA THR A 278 -12.58 -23.81 -65.12
C THR A 278 -13.98 -23.23 -65.47
N SER A 279 -14.06 -21.89 -65.42
CA SER A 279 -14.49 -20.99 -66.54
C SER A 279 -15.97 -20.59 -66.82
N SER A 280 -16.13 -19.26 -67.00
CA SER A 280 -17.00 -18.52 -67.97
C SER A 280 -18.38 -17.94 -67.60
N LYS A 281 -18.35 -16.60 -67.42
CA LYS A 281 -19.17 -15.53 -68.05
C LYS A 281 -20.65 -15.25 -67.69
N VAL A 282 -20.82 -14.05 -67.11
CA VAL A 282 -21.68 -12.92 -67.54
C VAL A 282 -23.20 -12.95 -67.25
N ASN A 283 -23.65 -12.07 -66.34
CA ASN A 283 -24.58 -10.94 -66.62
C ASN A 283 -24.77 -9.98 -65.40
N LYS A 284 -25.01 -8.69 -65.69
CA LYS A 284 -25.41 -7.52 -64.83
C LYS A 284 -26.30 -6.61 -65.74
N PRO A 285 -27.16 -5.65 -65.33
CA PRO A 285 -27.18 -4.75 -64.15
C PRO A 285 -28.33 -5.09 -63.16
N ASP A 286 -28.54 -4.47 -61.99
CA ASP A 286 -28.47 -3.06 -61.53
C ASP A 286 -27.82 -2.96 -60.11
N THR A 287 -27.76 -1.84 -59.37
CA THR A 287 -27.38 -0.43 -59.57
C THR A 287 -27.53 0.27 -58.21
N SER A 288 -26.44 0.32 -57.45
CA SER A 288 -25.97 1.46 -56.65
C SER A 288 -24.43 1.29 -56.54
N GLU A 289 -23.57 2.24 -56.94
CA GLU A 289 -23.39 3.61 -56.43
C GLU A 289 -23.09 3.61 -54.92
N THR A 290 -22.03 4.19 -54.35
CA THR A 290 -20.67 4.60 -54.80
C THR A 290 -19.88 4.91 -53.49
N THR A 291 -18.54 4.92 -53.34
CA THR A 291 -17.35 4.75 -54.20
C THR A 291 -16.25 3.99 -53.41
N SER A 292 -15.07 3.73 -54.01
CA SER A 292 -13.79 3.76 -53.28
C SER A 292 -12.94 4.91 -53.85
N PRO A 293 -12.00 5.47 -53.08
CA PRO A 293 -10.61 5.31 -53.51
C PRO A 293 -9.65 4.94 -52.37
N LYS A 294 -8.42 4.59 -52.78
CA LYS A 294 -7.33 4.13 -51.93
C LYS A 294 -6.13 5.06 -52.12
N THR A 295 -5.78 5.80 -51.07
CA THR A 295 -4.47 6.47 -50.84
C THR A 295 -4.24 6.50 -49.33
N GLY A 296 -3.02 6.53 -48.80
CA GLY A 296 -1.75 6.79 -49.45
C GLY A 296 -1.06 7.96 -48.74
N ASP A 297 -0.29 7.59 -47.72
CA ASP A 297 0.80 8.34 -47.08
C ASP A 297 0.57 9.63 -46.27
N THR A 298 1.34 9.68 -45.18
CA THR A 298 1.87 10.87 -44.49
C THR A 298 0.90 12.01 -44.16
N ASN A 299 0.36 11.97 -42.94
CA ASN A 299 0.16 13.20 -42.18
C ASN A 299 0.88 13.13 -40.84
N ASN A 300 1.75 14.10 -40.63
CA ASN A 300 2.65 14.20 -39.49
C ASN A 300 1.89 14.64 -38.24
N MET A 301 1.22 13.70 -37.56
CA MET A 301 0.44 13.96 -36.34
C MET A 301 1.28 14.56 -35.19
N PHE A 302 2.61 14.47 -35.31
CA PHE A 302 3.60 15.13 -34.44
C PHE A 302 3.58 16.66 -34.51
N LEU A 303 3.00 17.30 -35.54
CA LEU A 303 2.92 18.77 -35.62
C LEU A 303 1.87 19.38 -34.67
N TRP A 304 0.83 18.63 -34.28
CA TRP A 304 -0.24 19.17 -33.42
C TRP A 304 0.12 19.16 -31.93
N PHE A 305 1.06 18.31 -31.50
CA PHE A 305 1.50 18.25 -30.11
C PHE A 305 2.56 19.31 -29.73
N ILE A 306 3.22 19.94 -30.71
CA ILE A 306 4.24 20.98 -30.44
C ILE A 306 3.63 22.34 -30.06
N ILE A 307 2.37 22.60 -30.43
CA ILE A 307 1.70 23.90 -30.18
C ILE A 307 1.14 24.02 -28.75
N LEU A 308 1.01 22.91 -28.00
CA LEU A 308 0.37 22.90 -26.67
C LEU A 308 1.31 23.16 -25.47
N PHE A 309 2.62 23.38 -25.68
CA PHE A 309 3.61 23.62 -24.62
C PHE A 309 4.22 25.04 -24.61
N VAL A 310 3.64 26.01 -25.32
CA VAL A 310 4.08 27.42 -25.28
C VAL A 310 3.17 28.32 -24.42
N SER A 311 1.98 27.87 -24.02
CA SER A 311 1.03 28.64 -23.20
C SER A 311 0.87 28.10 -21.76
N GLY A 312 1.96 28.06 -21.00
CA GLY A 312 1.96 27.66 -19.58
C GLY A 312 2.84 28.51 -18.64
N SER A 313 3.59 29.49 -19.18
CA SER A 313 4.70 30.13 -18.45
C SER A 313 4.50 31.63 -18.14
N VAL A 314 3.28 32.17 -18.29
CA VAL A 314 2.99 33.61 -18.03
C VAL A 314 1.56 33.84 -17.48
N THR A 315 1.28 33.52 -16.21
CA THR A 315 0.08 34.06 -15.50
C THR A 315 0.14 34.13 -13.97
N ILE A 316 1.14 33.56 -13.27
CA ILE A 316 1.20 33.62 -11.78
C ILE A 316 1.94 34.88 -11.26
N GLY A 317 2.62 35.63 -12.13
CA GLY A 317 3.40 36.82 -11.73
C GLY A 317 2.61 38.07 -11.33
N THR A 318 1.33 38.20 -11.71
CA THR A 318 0.57 39.47 -11.55
C THR A 318 -0.35 39.54 -10.33
N LEU A 319 -0.71 38.41 -9.70
CA LEU A 319 -1.65 38.42 -8.56
C LEU A 319 -0.97 38.76 -7.22
N MET A 320 0.34 38.55 -7.07
CA MET A 320 1.05 38.80 -5.81
C MET A 320 1.39 40.29 -5.56
N VAL A 321 1.32 41.14 -6.58
CA VAL A 321 1.62 42.58 -6.44
C VAL A 321 0.43 43.37 -5.87
N HIS A 322 -0.81 42.89 -6.03
CA HIS A 322 -2.00 43.65 -5.61
C HIS A 322 -2.35 43.55 -4.11
N ARG A 323 -1.92 42.50 -3.38
CA ARG A 323 -2.19 42.38 -1.93
C ARG A 323 -1.24 43.18 -1.04
N LYS A 324 -0.10 43.68 -1.56
CA LYS A 324 0.91 44.41 -0.76
C LYS A 324 0.66 45.92 -0.62
N LYS A 325 -0.51 46.43 -1.04
CA LYS A 325 -0.82 47.89 -1.06
C LYS A 325 -2.03 48.33 -0.23
N GLN A 326 -2.57 47.46 0.63
CA GLN A 326 -3.69 47.80 1.54
C GLN A 326 -3.37 47.67 3.05
N TYR A 327 -2.09 47.59 3.43
CA TYR A 327 -1.66 47.73 4.82
C TYR A 327 -0.61 48.84 4.96
N ASN A 328 -1.00 50.06 4.57
CA ASN A 328 -0.35 51.30 4.99
C ASN A 328 -1.28 52.50 4.75
N ARG A 329 -2.32 52.61 5.59
CA ARG A 329 -2.97 53.85 5.99
C ARG A 329 -3.80 53.62 7.25
#